data_AF-A0A438HK82-F1
#
_entry.id   AF-A0A438HK82-F1
#
_cell.length_a   1.000
_cell.length_b   1.000
_cell.length_c   1.000
_cell.angle_alpha   90.00
_cell.angle_beta   90.00
_cell.angle_gamma   90.00
#
_symmetry.space_group_name_H-M   'P 1'
#
loop_
_entity.id
_entity.type
_entity.pdbx_description
1 polymer ?
#
loop_
_entity_poly.entity_id
_entity_poly.type
_entity_poly.pdbx_seq_one_letter_code
_entity_poly.pdbx_strand_id
1 'polypeptide(L)' 'MVGMMTASLINSAKLALDVPSKLEHLRQLKEDLLHEGPVLLSQFLPRILDLHTDRLSPVRKFIAQYALRPANYSLCG' A
#
# COMPACT_ATOMS: atom_id res chain seq x y z
N MET A 1 -4.15 -16.34 8.02
CA MET A 1 -3.01 -15.85 8.83
C MET A 1 -2.19 -14.76 8.11
N VAL A 2 -2.68 -14.18 6.98
CA VAL A 2 -1.90 -13.25 6.14
C VAL A 2 -2.08 -11.79 6.55
N GLY A 3 -3.26 -11.39 7.08
CA GLY A 3 -3.49 -10.03 7.60
C GLY A 3 -2.48 -9.51 8.67
N MET A 4 -1.79 -10.40 9.40
CA MET A 4 -0.70 -9.99 10.30
C MET A 4 0.58 -9.60 9.54
N MET A 5 0.87 -10.24 8.41
CA MET A 5 2.03 -9.91 7.56
C MET A 5 1.85 -8.54 6.91
N THR A 6 0.62 -8.25 6.45
CA THR A 6 0.22 -6.96 5.87
C THR A 6 0.44 -5.81 6.86
N ALA A 7 0.06 -5.99 8.13
CA ALA A 7 0.28 -5.02 9.18
C ALA A 7 1.76 -4.80 9.50
N SER A 8 2.55 -5.88 9.52
CA SER A 8 4.00 -5.83 9.72
C SER A 8 4.71 -5.09 8.58
N LEU A 9 4.31 -5.32 7.32
CA LEU A 9 4.85 -4.62 6.15
C LEU A 9 4.58 -3.11 6.20
N ILE A 10 3.38 -2.70 6.63
CA ILE A 10 3.06 -1.29 6.83
C ILE A 10 3.96 -0.67 7.89
N ASN A 11 4.19 -1.37 9.01
CA ASN A 11 5.08 -0.89 10.07
C ASN A 11 6.53 -0.80 9.59
N SER A 12 7.03 -1.81 8.87
CA SER A 12 8.37 -1.78 8.26
C SER A 12 8.52 -0.65 7.24
N ALA A 13 7.49 -0.38 6.43
CA ALA A 13 7.50 0.75 5.50
C ALA A 13 7.51 2.11 6.23
N LYS A 14 6.93 2.22 7.44
CA LYS A 14 7.03 3.44 8.25
C LYS A 14 8.42 3.61 8.86
N LEU A 15 8.99 2.52 9.39
CA LEU A 15 10.25 2.53 10.14
C LEU A 15 11.50 2.55 9.27
N ALA A 16 11.43 2.06 8.03
CA ALA A 16 12.59 2.05 7.15
C ALA A 16 13.10 3.48 6.93
N LEU A 17 14.42 3.68 7.03
CA LEU A 17 15.05 4.99 6.86
C LEU A 17 15.37 5.28 5.39
N ASP A 18 15.62 4.22 4.63
CA ASP A 18 16.01 4.27 3.23
C ASP A 18 14.80 4.11 2.29
N VAL A 19 14.73 5.01 1.30
CA VAL A 19 13.73 4.99 0.22
C VAL A 19 13.60 3.62 -0.47
N PRO A 20 14.68 2.95 -0.91
CA PRO A 20 14.56 1.67 -1.61
C PRO A 20 13.90 0.59 -0.73
N SER A 21 14.28 0.49 0.54
CA SER A 21 13.68 -0.45 1.48
C SER A 21 12.20 -0.14 1.74
N LYS A 22 11.82 1.14 1.88
CA LYS A 22 10.39 1.51 1.98
C LYS A 22 9.59 1.03 0.77
N LEU A 23 10.11 1.29 -0.44
CA LEU A 23 9.43 0.92 -1.68
C LEU A 23 9.30 -0.60 -1.83
N GLU A 24 10.28 -1.37 -1.37
CA GLU A 24 10.21 -2.83 -1.38
C GLU A 24 9.09 -3.36 -0.47
N HIS A 25 9.01 -2.89 0.77
CA HIS A 25 7.92 -3.25 1.68
C HIS A 25 6.55 -2.86 1.13
N LEU A 26 6.44 -1.70 0.47
CA LEU A 26 5.20 -1.26 -0.18
C LEU A 26 4.83 -2.10 -1.40
N ARG A 27 5.81 -2.60 -2.15
CA ARG A 27 5.57 -3.54 -3.26
C ARG A 27 5.07 -4.88 -2.74
N GLN A 28 5.67 -5.42 -1.68
CA GLN A 28 5.20 -6.67 -1.06
C GLN A 28 3.78 -6.50 -0.53
N LEU A 29 3.52 -5.40 0.18
CA LEU A 29 2.19 -5.04 0.67
C LEU A 29 1.16 -5.02 -0.46
N LYS A 30 1.52 -4.45 -1.61
CA LYS A 30 0.67 -4.37 -2.80
C LYS A 30 0.31 -5.77 -3.33
N GLU A 31 1.29 -6.68 -3.43
CA GLU A 31 1.08 -8.04 -3.91
C GLU A 31 0.19 -8.83 -2.95
N ASP A 32 0.41 -8.72 -1.63
CA ASP A 32 -0.44 -9.35 -0.62
C ASP A 32 -1.89 -8.85 -0.70
N LEU A 33 -2.10 -7.53 -0.85
CA LEU A 33 -3.44 -6.94 -0.95
C LEU A 33 -4.16 -7.32 -2.25
N LEU A 34 -3.43 -7.44 -3.36
CA LEU A 34 -4.00 -7.92 -4.63
C LEU A 34 -4.38 -9.39 -4.54
N HIS A 35 -3.62 -10.20 -3.80
CA HIS A 35 -3.87 -11.63 -3.65
C HIS A 35 -5.02 -11.92 -2.67
N GLU A 36 -5.10 -11.21 -1.54
CA GLU A 36 -6.16 -11.43 -0.54
C GLU A 36 -7.50 -10.78 -0.91
N GLY A 37 -7.51 -9.84 -1.85
CA GLY A 37 -8.73 -9.27 -2.43
C GLY A 37 -9.25 -8.00 -1.73
N PRO A 38 -10.38 -7.46 -2.22
CA PRO A 38 -10.81 -6.09 -1.93
C PRO A 38 -11.21 -5.85 -0.47
N VAL A 39 -11.66 -6.88 0.25
CA VAL A 39 -12.04 -6.78 1.68
C VAL A 39 -10.85 -6.39 2.54
N LEU A 40 -9.69 -7.00 2.28
CA LEU A 40 -8.46 -6.70 3.01
C LEU A 40 -7.92 -5.32 2.64
N LEU A 41 -8.01 -4.95 1.36
CA LEU A 41 -7.64 -3.63 0.88
C LEU A 41 -8.42 -2.53 1.60
N SER A 42 -9.74 -2.68 1.77
CA SER A 42 -10.56 -1.72 2.53
C SER A 42 -10.16 -1.64 4.01
N GLN A 43 -9.79 -2.76 4.64
CA GLN A 43 -9.33 -2.78 6.04
C GLN A 43 -7.99 -2.05 6.23
N PHE A 44 -7.08 -2.17 5.26
CA PHE A 44 -5.74 -1.57 5.34
C PHE A 44 -5.63 -0.20 4.66
N LEU A 45 -6.64 0.21 3.87
CA LEU A 45 -6.67 1.49 3.17
C LEU A 45 -6.34 2.70 4.07
N PRO A 46 -6.92 2.85 5.28
CA PRO A 46 -6.62 3.99 6.14
C PRO A 46 -5.15 4.02 6.55
N ARG A 47 -4.55 2.85 6.76
CA ARG A 47 -3.14 2.71 7.16
C ARG A 47 -2.18 2.93 5.99
N ILE A 48 -2.61 2.60 4.77
CA ILE A 48 -1.88 2.87 3.53
C ILE A 48 -1.92 4.37 3.19
N LEU A 49 -3.06 5.03 3.41
CA LEU A 49 -3.18 6.48 3.24
C LEU A 49 -2.33 7.25 4.24
N ASP A 50 -2.10 6.72 5.45
CA ASP A 50 -1.18 7.30 6.41
C ASP A 50 0.26 7.39 5.86
N LEU A 51 0.68 6.45 4.99
CA LEU A 51 1.98 6.51 4.29
C LEU A 51 2.03 7.63 3.23
N HIS A 52 0.91 8.26 2.88
CA HIS A 52 0.91 9.48 2.06
C HIS A 52 1.39 10.71 2.86
N THR A 53 1.45 10.63 4.19
CA THR A 53 2.07 11.66 5.04
C THR A 53 3.59 11.48 5.17
N ASP A 54 4.16 10.47 4.51
CA ASP A 54 5.59 10.20 4.56
C ASP A 54 6.41 11.38 4.04
N ARG A 55 7.53 11.68 4.71
CA ARG A 55 8.43 12.78 4.34
C ARG A 55 9.05 12.56 2.96
N LEU A 56 9.17 11.31 2.53
CA LEU A 56 9.83 10.93 1.28
C LEU A 56 8.87 11.03 0.09
N SER A 57 9.14 11.96 -0.82
CA SER A 57 8.37 12.16 -2.05
C SER A 57 8.17 10.87 -2.90
N PRO A 58 9.15 9.94 -3.02
CA PRO A 58 8.97 8.69 -3.76
C PRO A 58 7.90 7.77 -3.16
N VAL A 59 7.78 7.75 -1.83
CA VAL A 59 6.80 6.95 -1.10
C VAL A 59 5.40 7.48 -1.37
N ARG A 60 5.21 8.79 -1.25
CA ARG A 60 3.92 9.44 -1.56
C ARG A 60 3.50 9.20 -3.01
N LYS A 61 4.44 9.28 -3.97
CA LYS A 61 4.15 9.04 -5.40
C LYS A 61 3.77 7.58 -5.66
N PHE A 62 4.38 6.63 -4.96
CA PHE A 62 4.03 5.21 -5.06
C PHE A 62 2.61 4.95 -4.54
N ILE A 63 2.29 5.48 -3.36
CA ILE A 63 0.93 5.38 -2.78
C ILE A 63 -0.09 6.09 -3.66
N ALA A 64 0.19 7.29 -4.15
CA ALA A 64 -0.70 8.04 -5.03
C ALA A 64 -0.98 7.27 -6.33
N GLN A 65 0.02 6.66 -6.97
CA GLN A 65 -0.21 5.80 -8.15
C GLN A 65 -1.08 4.58 -7.85
N TYR A 66 -1.08 4.08 -6.62
CA TYR A 66 -1.88 2.93 -6.23
C TYR A 66 -3.30 3.31 -5.81
N ALA A 67 -3.45 4.33 -4.97
CA ALA A 67 -4.73 4.80 -4.44
C ALA A 67 -5.51 5.66 -5.45
N LEU A 68 -4.82 6.38 -6.34
CA LEU A 68 -5.43 7.20 -7.39
C LEU A 68 -5.36 6.55 -8.77
N ARG A 69 -4.93 5.28 -8.87
CA ARG A 69 -5.27 4.54 -10.10
C ARG A 69 -6.79 4.47 -10.09
N PRO A 70 -7.50 5.03 -11.08
CA PRO A 70 -8.91 4.78 -11.19
C PRO A 70 -9.03 3.26 -11.24
N ALA A 71 -9.64 2.68 -10.22
CA ALA A 71 -10.24 1.39 -10.36
C ALA A 71 -11.14 1.55 -11.57
N ASN A 72 -10.70 1.05 -12.72
CA ASN A 72 -11.56 0.80 -13.84
C ASN A 72 -12.40 -0.41 -13.39
N TYR A 73 -13.24 -0.20 -12.37
CA TYR A 73 -14.41 -1.02 -12.19
C TYR A 73 -15.20 -0.76 -13.45
N SER A 74 -15.24 -1.79 -14.28
CA SER A 74 -16.07 -1.93 -15.46
C SER A 74 -17.32 -1.04 -15.37
N LEU A 75 -17.24 0.13 -15.97
CA LEU A 75 -18.38 0.96 -16.32
C LEU A 75 -18.28 1.12 -17.83
N CYS A 76 -18.83 0.12 -18.53
CA CYS A 76 -19.73 0.29 -19.67
C CYS A 76 -19.85 -1.04 -20.44
N GLY A 77 -21.08 -1.55 -20.52
CA GLY A 77 -21.61 -2.29 -21.67
C GLY A 77 -21.25 -3.76 -21.79
#